data_AF-G8T7H5-F1
#
_entry.id   AF-G8T7H5-F1
#
_cell.length_a   1.000
_cell.length_b   1.000
_cell.length_c   1.000
_cell.angle_alpha   90.00
_cell.angle_beta   90.00
_cell.angle_gamma   90.00
#
_symmetry.space_group_name_H-M   'P 1'
#
loop_
_entity.id
_entity.type
_entity.pdbx_description
1 polymer ?
#
loop_
_entity_poly.entity_id
_entity_poly.type
_entity_poly.pdbx_seq_one_letter_code
_entity_poly.pdbx_strand_id
1 'polypeptide(L)'
;MEIPKGILLVLHNGFAKITVTEALSALPSTFHSLDREIVEVSYSHLIDLSKLYDTGYEQFALEHRRIFANKIAPHLTNHPDYKTVYFGLAPIPLCIDFGHLFHNHRDFLIFHKHHVTKEWYIDLGATDNLNPINITGIPDINQKGISNALIRLGISHPINPEDTFEILPNAAEIDIALENPDEDAITTPNSLVEVGMAVKEAFDQLSNNRSNINRIHLFASIGCGMAFTIGTKISPNIHSYIQTYQYSRTRDPKYTKALLIKSQLRTERKIGETEREIIDRLRLISNEELVNKIHKYMDHNENMSRNRIWYQGIIPRLKPEIMSEDFWKDLPALYETSLKNDSFDLETKTVDGFYWSKNKWVIDDGFYLSIHNRIESEGDILQAIRLFLFHEALHYKKHKLNSYTVIEIGSFPKVLETADYQADVYAIINEYGYYAQMIKEVNNTKDFFLNAIKVATETMWSFDDCGVELEEIQIRRLNRYMIWYWQFARIEQEGNDLNSIISILEEKPVIEINGLRTKEENNRFFYLLERRKDSPLELAIFHKNELLRNGSALNMPIENLVNGVKSMNGEMILDVMRSFVSQK
;
A
#
# COMPACT_ATOMS: atom_id res chain seq x y z
N MET A 1 -2.85 16.61 40.45
CA MET A 1 -3.67 16.08 39.34
C MET A 1 -4.99 15.59 39.91
N GLU A 2 -6.11 15.97 39.30
CA GLU A 2 -7.42 15.41 39.64
C GLU A 2 -7.43 13.91 39.27
N ILE A 3 -8.00 13.07 40.14
CA ILE A 3 -8.01 11.61 39.93
C ILE A 3 -9.03 11.31 38.83
N PRO A 4 -8.64 10.66 37.71
CA PRO A 4 -9.58 10.35 36.64
C PRO A 4 -10.56 9.27 37.09
N LYS A 5 -11.74 9.21 36.45
CA LYS A 5 -12.76 8.20 36.77
C LYS A 5 -12.39 6.80 36.29
N GLY A 6 -11.50 6.71 35.31
CA GLY A 6 -10.98 5.46 34.77
C GLY A 6 -9.77 5.71 33.89
N ILE A 7 -9.17 4.64 33.38
CA ILE A 7 -8.02 4.71 32.48
C ILE A 7 -8.24 3.86 31.21
N LEU A 8 -7.79 4.38 30.08
CA LEU A 8 -7.60 3.61 28.85
C LEU A 8 -6.11 3.33 28.70
N LEU A 9 -5.69 2.09 28.94
CA LEU A 9 -4.31 1.65 28.87
C LEU A 9 -4.00 1.14 27.46
N VAL A 10 -3.11 1.82 26.75
CA VAL A 10 -2.70 1.48 25.38
C VAL A 10 -1.27 0.96 25.39
N LEU A 11 -1.10 -0.31 25.03
CA LEU A 11 0.18 -1.02 25.01
C LEU A 11 0.63 -1.22 23.56
N HIS A 12 1.61 -0.44 23.11
CA HIS A 12 2.10 -0.45 21.73
C HIS A 12 3.33 -1.36 21.60
N ASN A 13 3.07 -2.61 21.24
CA ASN A 13 3.99 -3.74 21.21
C ASN A 13 4.63 -3.93 19.83
N GLY A 14 5.76 -3.26 19.57
CA GLY A 14 6.49 -3.41 18.32
C GLY A 14 7.69 -4.35 18.42
N PHE A 15 8.74 -3.94 19.12
CA PHE A 15 9.98 -4.70 19.29
C PHE A 15 9.88 -5.78 20.35
N ALA A 16 9.08 -5.51 21.38
CA ALA A 16 8.93 -6.36 22.54
C ALA A 16 7.50 -6.27 23.05
N LYS A 17 7.04 -7.36 23.66
CA LYS A 17 5.74 -7.38 24.33
C LYS A 17 5.84 -6.63 25.66
N ILE A 18 4.97 -5.65 25.83
CA ILE A 18 4.70 -4.96 27.10
C ILE A 18 3.61 -5.74 27.79
N THR A 19 3.88 -6.26 28.99
CA THR A 19 2.87 -7.01 29.74
C THR A 19 1.88 -6.07 30.44
N VAL A 20 0.65 -6.50 30.64
CA VAL A 20 -0.31 -5.74 31.45
C VAL A 20 0.23 -5.55 32.88
N THR A 21 0.85 -6.59 33.44
CA THR A 21 1.41 -6.55 34.80
C THR A 21 2.52 -5.51 34.94
N GLU A 22 3.46 -5.42 34.00
CA GLU A 22 4.54 -4.42 34.07
C GLU A 22 3.96 -3.00 33.94
N ALA A 23 3.02 -2.77 33.02
CA ALA A 23 2.40 -1.47 32.82
C ALA A 23 1.62 -1.03 34.06
N LEU A 24 0.84 -1.93 34.67
CA LEU A 24 0.12 -1.66 35.91
C LEU A 24 1.04 -1.38 37.08
N SER A 25 2.18 -2.07 37.19
CA SER A 25 3.14 -1.83 38.27
C SER A 25 3.82 -0.45 38.21
N ALA A 26 3.86 0.15 37.02
CA ALA A 26 4.42 1.48 36.81
C ALA A 26 3.43 2.61 37.10
N LEU A 27 2.14 2.32 37.17
CA LEU A 27 1.13 3.34 37.44
C LEU A 27 1.26 3.88 38.87
N PRO A 28 0.84 5.14 39.11
CA PRO A 28 0.67 5.64 40.47
C PRO A 28 -0.27 4.72 41.26
N SER A 29 0.00 4.52 42.55
CA SER A 29 -0.82 3.67 43.42
C SER A 29 -2.29 4.09 43.47
N THR A 30 -2.56 5.39 43.31
CA THR A 30 -3.92 5.96 43.22
C THR A 30 -4.69 5.51 41.98
N PHE A 31 -4.02 5.01 40.94
CA PHE A 31 -4.65 4.54 39.70
C PHE A 31 -4.97 3.04 39.76
N HIS A 32 -4.44 2.30 40.74
CA HIS A 32 -4.60 0.86 40.83
C HIS A 32 -6.06 0.42 41.06
N SER A 33 -6.88 1.26 41.69
CA SER A 33 -8.29 0.97 41.97
C SER A 33 -9.26 1.50 40.91
N LEU A 34 -8.77 2.16 39.86
CA LEU A 34 -9.62 2.74 38.82
C LEU A 34 -10.15 1.67 37.85
N ASP A 35 -11.32 1.94 37.28
CA ASP A 35 -11.84 1.18 36.14
C ASP A 35 -10.88 1.33 34.96
N ARG A 36 -10.68 0.24 34.21
CA ARG A 36 -9.69 0.21 33.14
C ARG A 36 -10.16 -0.54 31.91
N GLU A 37 -9.86 0.04 30.77
CA GLU A 37 -9.92 -0.60 29.47
C GLU A 37 -8.50 -0.79 28.95
N ILE A 38 -8.21 -1.94 28.36
CA ILE A 38 -6.85 -2.29 27.91
C ILE A 38 -6.89 -2.60 26.43
N VAL A 39 -6.09 -1.88 25.66
CA VAL A 39 -5.91 -2.12 24.22
C VAL A 39 -4.45 -2.45 23.95
N GLU A 40 -4.20 -3.69 23.57
CA GLU A 40 -2.91 -4.11 23.04
C GLU A 40 -2.87 -3.83 21.53
N VAL A 41 -1.92 -2.99 21.12
CA VAL A 41 -1.56 -2.75 19.72
C VAL A 41 -0.39 -3.68 19.42
N SER A 42 -0.71 -4.83 18.84
CA SER A 42 0.26 -5.89 18.55
C SER A 42 0.20 -6.24 17.07
N TYR A 43 1.37 -6.45 16.49
CA TYR A 43 1.53 -6.89 15.11
C TYR A 43 1.48 -8.42 15.00
N SER A 44 1.29 -8.96 13.79
CA SER A 44 1.27 -10.42 13.56
C SER A 44 2.51 -11.16 14.09
N HIS A 45 3.64 -10.45 14.16
CA HIS A 45 4.88 -10.85 14.81
C HIS A 45 5.59 -9.60 15.32
N LEU A 46 6.41 -9.74 16.37
CA LEU A 46 7.27 -8.65 16.82
C LEU A 46 8.24 -8.24 15.71
N ILE A 47 8.45 -6.94 15.56
CA ILE A 47 9.31 -6.38 14.52
C ILE A 47 10.77 -6.64 14.90
N ASP A 48 11.46 -7.35 14.03
CA ASP A 48 12.89 -7.61 14.15
C ASP A 48 13.67 -6.32 13.91
N LEU A 49 14.41 -5.87 14.94
CA LEU A 49 15.26 -4.68 14.88
C LEU A 49 16.25 -4.72 13.69
N SER A 50 16.71 -5.91 13.30
CA SER A 50 17.65 -6.07 12.17
C SER A 50 16.99 -5.86 10.80
N LYS A 51 15.66 -5.92 10.72
CA LYS A 51 14.88 -5.84 9.48
C LYS A 51 14.10 -4.54 9.32
N LEU A 52 14.36 -3.54 10.16
CA LEU A 52 13.60 -2.29 10.14
C LEU A 52 13.61 -1.57 8.79
N TYR A 53 14.67 -1.71 8.00
CA TYR A 53 14.76 -1.09 6.67
C TYR A 53 13.93 -1.81 5.59
N ASP A 54 13.71 -3.12 5.76
CA ASP A 54 12.94 -3.93 4.82
C ASP A 54 11.47 -4.06 5.30
N THR A 55 11.10 -3.29 6.33
CA THR A 55 9.78 -3.30 6.95
C THR A 55 8.83 -2.48 6.10
N GLY A 56 7.74 -3.09 5.62
CA GLY A 56 6.64 -2.38 4.97
C GLY A 56 5.84 -1.57 5.99
N TYR A 57 6.34 -0.40 6.39
CA TYR A 57 5.76 0.44 7.43
C TYR A 57 4.28 0.78 7.16
N GLU A 58 3.88 0.90 5.90
CA GLU A 58 2.51 1.20 5.49
C GLU A 58 1.51 0.14 5.97
N GLN A 59 1.91 -1.13 5.98
CA GLN A 59 1.07 -2.23 6.48
C GLN A 59 0.76 -2.03 7.97
N PHE A 60 1.76 -1.67 8.75
CA PHE A 60 1.60 -1.43 10.19
C PHE A 60 0.81 -0.15 10.48
N ALA A 61 0.97 0.89 9.66
CA ALA A 61 0.16 2.10 9.75
C ALA A 61 -1.33 1.82 9.43
N LEU A 62 -1.64 0.89 8.52
CA LEU A 62 -3.01 0.42 8.28
C LEU A 62 -3.56 -0.34 9.48
N GLU A 63 -2.77 -1.25 10.07
CA GLU A 63 -3.15 -1.95 11.30
C GLU A 63 -3.43 -0.98 12.46
N HIS A 64 -2.61 0.05 12.62
CA HIS A 64 -2.83 1.12 13.60
C HIS A 64 -4.20 1.77 13.43
N ARG A 65 -4.58 2.13 12.20
CA ARG A 65 -5.86 2.77 11.90
C ARG A 65 -7.03 1.84 12.23
N ARG A 66 -6.93 0.56 11.88
CA ARG A 66 -7.96 -0.44 12.20
C ARG A 66 -8.11 -0.63 13.70
N ILE A 67 -7.01 -0.75 14.43
CA ILE A 67 -7.02 -0.87 15.89
C ILE A 67 -7.59 0.41 16.51
N PHE A 68 -7.19 1.58 15.99
CA PHE A 68 -7.69 2.85 16.48
C PHE A 68 -9.20 2.97 16.27
N ALA A 69 -9.69 2.78 15.05
CA ALA A 69 -11.11 2.92 14.72
C ALA A 69 -12.00 1.90 15.45
N ASN A 70 -11.56 0.65 15.56
CA ASN A 70 -12.39 -0.43 16.10
C ASN A 70 -12.27 -0.62 17.61
N LYS A 71 -11.11 -0.32 18.20
CA LYS A 71 -10.85 -0.60 19.61
C LYS A 71 -10.67 0.69 20.42
N ILE A 72 -9.98 1.70 19.91
CA ILE A 72 -9.61 2.87 20.73
C ILE A 72 -10.66 3.98 20.66
N ALA A 73 -11.04 4.40 19.45
CA ALA A 73 -12.00 5.49 19.23
C ALA A 73 -13.35 5.27 19.94
N PRO A 74 -13.91 4.04 20.02
CA PRO A 74 -15.13 3.79 20.79
C PRO A 74 -14.93 4.07 22.28
N HIS A 75 -13.82 3.64 22.88
CA HIS A 75 -13.54 3.93 24.29
C HIS A 75 -13.31 5.43 24.54
N LEU A 76 -12.61 6.12 23.62
CA LEU A 76 -12.46 7.57 23.70
C LEU A 76 -13.82 8.28 23.69
N THR A 77 -14.78 7.80 22.89
CA THR A 77 -16.12 8.37 22.77
C THR A 77 -17.00 8.04 23.98
N ASN A 78 -17.02 6.78 24.40
CA ASN A 78 -17.92 6.28 25.45
C ASN A 78 -17.45 6.64 26.87
N HIS A 79 -16.15 6.85 27.05
CA HIS A 79 -15.55 7.20 28.34
C HIS A 79 -14.81 8.54 28.24
N PRO A 80 -15.54 9.68 28.15
CA PRO A 80 -14.92 10.97 27.96
C PRO A 80 -14.04 11.44 29.13
N ASP A 81 -14.29 10.88 30.30
CA ASP A 81 -13.67 11.13 31.60
C ASP A 81 -12.52 10.17 31.94
N TYR A 82 -12.19 9.23 31.05
CA TYR A 82 -11.04 8.35 31.23
C TYR A 82 -9.74 9.03 30.80
N LYS A 83 -8.67 8.79 31.55
CA LYS A 83 -7.32 9.21 31.17
C LYS A 83 -6.69 8.17 30.26
N THR A 84 -6.19 8.60 29.10
CA THR A 84 -5.45 7.70 28.19
C THR A 84 -4.00 7.58 28.66
N VAL A 85 -3.55 6.36 28.86
CA VAL A 85 -2.19 6.04 29.31
C VAL A 85 -1.49 5.23 28.21
N TYR A 86 -0.34 5.71 27.75
CA TYR A 86 0.40 5.13 26.64
C TYR A 86 1.74 4.54 27.09
N PHE A 87 1.99 3.30 26.69
CA PHE A 87 3.26 2.60 26.78
C PHE A 87 3.67 2.15 25.38
N GLY A 88 4.91 2.41 24.96
CA GLY A 88 5.34 2.12 23.60
C GLY A 88 6.76 1.55 23.51
N LEU A 89 6.89 0.47 22.75
CA LEU A 89 8.16 -0.12 22.31
C LEU A 89 8.03 -0.47 20.82
N ALA A 90 8.03 0.54 19.97
CA ALA A 90 7.85 0.38 18.52
C ALA A 90 8.77 1.33 17.74
N PRO A 91 9.00 1.09 16.44
CA PRO A 91 9.77 2.00 15.59
C PRO A 91 9.27 3.44 15.66
N ILE A 92 10.20 4.40 15.64
CA ILE A 92 9.87 5.83 15.73
C ILE A 92 8.84 6.27 14.68
N PRO A 93 8.95 5.90 13.39
CA PRO A 93 7.91 6.20 12.41
C PRO A 93 6.51 5.70 12.81
N LEU A 94 6.42 4.51 13.40
CA LEU A 94 5.17 3.88 13.82
C LEU A 94 4.58 4.54 15.07
N CYS A 95 5.42 4.96 16.02
CA CYS A 95 4.96 5.76 17.14
C CYS A 95 4.39 7.11 16.71
N ILE A 96 5.02 7.80 15.75
CA ILE A 96 4.54 9.09 15.21
C ILE A 96 3.21 8.89 14.47
N ASP A 97 3.13 7.90 13.57
CA ASP A 97 1.89 7.58 12.86
C ASP A 97 0.75 7.23 13.82
N PHE A 98 1.02 6.40 14.83
CA PHE A 98 0.01 6.02 15.80
C PHE A 98 -0.46 7.23 16.63
N GLY A 99 0.47 8.10 17.08
CA GLY A 99 0.13 9.34 17.77
C GLY A 99 -0.70 10.29 16.91
N HIS A 100 -0.45 10.35 15.60
CA HIS A 100 -1.22 11.16 14.67
C HIS A 100 -2.71 10.82 14.65
N LEU A 101 -3.09 9.55 14.84
CA LEU A 101 -4.49 9.12 14.88
C LEU A 101 -5.27 9.71 16.06
N PHE A 102 -4.59 10.01 17.16
CA PHE A 102 -5.23 10.61 18.34
C PHE A 102 -5.43 12.12 18.20
N HIS A 103 -4.76 12.78 17.25
CA HIS A 103 -4.78 14.23 17.09
C HIS A 103 -4.59 14.95 18.45
N ASN A 104 -5.35 16.02 18.69
CA ASN A 104 -5.43 16.68 20.01
C ASN A 104 -6.63 16.18 20.84
N HIS A 105 -7.04 14.90 20.72
CA HIS A 105 -8.28 14.44 21.33
C HIS A 105 -8.33 14.63 22.85
N ARG A 106 -7.22 14.43 23.59
CA ARG A 106 -7.11 14.63 25.07
C ARG A 106 -5.66 14.78 25.55
N ASP A 107 -5.51 15.07 26.84
CA ASP A 107 -4.24 14.95 27.55
C ASP A 107 -3.87 13.48 27.80
N PHE A 108 -2.66 13.08 27.40
CA PHE A 108 -2.12 11.73 27.57
C PHE A 108 -1.21 11.62 28.80
N LEU A 109 -1.17 10.46 29.44
CA LEU A 109 -0.06 10.07 30.32
C LEU A 109 0.85 9.12 29.56
N ILE A 110 2.09 9.53 29.35
CA ILE A 110 3.04 8.80 28.51
C ILE A 110 4.14 8.28 29.41
N PHE A 111 4.32 6.96 29.40
CA PHE A 111 5.38 6.30 30.13
C PHE A 111 6.57 6.04 29.20
N HIS A 112 7.74 6.40 29.68
CA HIS A 112 9.03 6.18 29.04
C HIS A 112 9.70 4.95 29.65
N LYS A 113 10.51 4.24 28.87
CA LYS A 113 11.28 3.09 29.36
C LYS A 113 12.74 3.51 29.48
N HIS A 114 13.27 3.52 30.69
CA HIS A 114 14.65 3.95 30.96
C HIS A 114 15.64 3.08 30.20
N HIS A 115 16.59 3.69 29.50
CA HIS A 115 17.49 2.95 28.60
C HIS A 115 18.42 1.96 29.33
N VAL A 116 18.82 2.23 30.58
CA VAL A 116 19.65 1.32 31.41
C VAL A 116 18.80 0.39 32.27
N THR A 117 17.97 0.94 33.17
CA THR A 117 17.25 0.12 34.17
C THR A 117 16.12 -0.70 33.56
N LYS A 118 15.66 -0.31 32.36
CA LYS A 118 14.49 -0.88 31.66
C LYS A 118 13.18 -0.74 32.43
N GLU A 119 13.14 0.12 33.45
CA GLU A 119 11.93 0.44 34.20
C GLU A 119 11.11 1.50 33.48
N TRP A 120 9.79 1.43 33.67
CA TRP A 120 8.85 2.42 33.14
C TRP A 120 8.73 3.60 34.09
N TYR A 121 8.80 4.82 33.56
CA TYR A 121 8.70 6.05 34.34
C TYR A 121 7.88 7.11 33.62
N ILE A 122 7.27 8.00 34.40
CA ILE A 122 6.63 9.24 33.93
C ILE A 122 7.37 10.49 34.44
N ASP A 123 8.07 10.32 35.56
CA ASP A 123 8.82 11.38 36.24
C ASP A 123 10.01 10.73 36.96
N LEU A 124 11.23 11.21 36.69
CA LEU A 124 12.47 10.77 37.37
C LEU A 124 12.86 11.68 38.54
N GLY A 125 12.06 12.71 38.85
CA GLY A 125 12.29 13.59 40.00
C GLY A 125 13.53 14.48 39.86
N ALA A 126 14.03 14.70 38.63
CA ALA A 126 15.11 15.63 38.38
C ALA A 126 14.67 17.05 38.78
N THR A 127 15.55 17.79 39.47
CA THR A 127 15.34 19.21 39.78
C THR A 127 15.02 19.99 38.49
N ASP A 128 14.11 20.97 38.55
CA ASP A 128 13.54 21.81 37.46
C ASP A 128 14.55 22.50 36.49
N ASN A 129 15.83 22.16 36.50
CA ASN A 129 16.79 22.51 35.45
C ASN A 129 16.49 21.68 34.20
N LEU A 130 15.46 22.11 33.47
CA LEU A 130 15.14 21.63 32.14
C LEU A 130 16.36 21.79 31.22
N ASN A 131 16.70 20.73 30.51
CA ASN A 131 17.71 20.75 29.46
C ASN A 131 17.23 21.71 28.36
N PRO A 132 17.91 22.85 28.10
CA PRO A 132 17.39 23.86 27.19
C PRO A 132 17.17 23.30 25.78
N ILE A 133 16.03 23.65 25.19
CA ILE A 133 15.71 23.34 23.80
C ILE A 133 16.26 24.46 22.93
N ASN A 134 17.18 24.13 22.03
CA ASN A 134 17.70 25.02 21.02
C ASN A 134 16.94 24.79 19.70
N ILE A 135 16.37 25.87 19.16
CA ILE A 135 15.71 25.85 17.86
C ILE A 135 16.44 26.82 16.93
N THR A 136 16.87 26.34 15.77
CA THR A 136 17.54 27.17 14.75
C THR A 136 16.98 26.88 13.36
N GLY A 137 17.22 27.80 12.42
CA GLY A 137 16.80 27.63 11.02
C GLY A 137 15.32 27.91 10.74
N ILE A 138 14.56 28.41 11.73
CA ILE A 138 13.20 28.89 11.50
C ILE A 138 13.21 29.97 10.40
N PRO A 139 12.46 29.80 9.30
CA PRO A 139 12.50 30.77 8.21
C PRO A 139 11.78 32.08 8.59
N ASP A 140 12.54 33.18 8.70
CA ASP A 140 11.97 34.52 8.97
C ASP A 140 11.33 35.18 7.74
N ILE A 141 11.55 34.62 6.54
CA ILE A 141 11.10 35.19 5.25
C ILE A 141 10.61 34.05 4.33
N ASN A 142 9.64 34.35 3.47
CA ASN A 142 9.17 33.45 2.41
C ASN A 142 10.33 32.96 1.52
N GLN A 143 10.57 31.64 1.53
CA GLN A 143 11.56 31.01 0.66
C GLN A 143 10.94 30.66 -0.71
N LYS A 144 11.14 31.52 -1.72
CA LYS A 144 10.67 31.26 -3.08
C LYS A 144 11.49 30.12 -3.71
N GLY A 145 10.81 29.14 -4.30
CA GLY A 145 11.45 28.03 -5.04
C GLY A 145 11.74 26.78 -4.21
N ILE A 146 11.43 26.78 -2.91
CA ILE A 146 11.60 25.63 -2.01
C ILE A 146 10.24 24.97 -1.76
N SER A 147 10.12 23.68 -2.09
CA SER A 147 8.89 22.88 -1.91
C SER A 147 8.97 21.89 -0.76
N ASN A 148 10.15 21.70 -0.17
CA ASN A 148 10.37 20.78 0.94
C ASN A 148 11.02 21.52 2.10
N ALA A 149 10.62 21.16 3.32
CA ALA A 149 11.36 21.50 4.53
C ALA A 149 11.88 20.21 5.16
N LEU A 150 12.95 20.31 5.94
CA LEU A 150 13.41 19.26 6.83
C LEU A 150 13.44 19.77 8.27
N ILE A 151 13.11 18.86 9.19
CA ILE A 151 13.27 19.06 10.63
C ILE A 151 14.19 17.96 11.14
N ARG A 152 15.30 18.36 11.75
CA ARG A 152 16.17 17.46 12.52
C ARG A 152 15.82 17.60 13.99
N LEU A 153 15.32 16.52 14.57
CA LEU A 153 14.92 16.45 15.96
C LEU A 153 15.89 15.57 16.77
N GLY A 154 16.88 16.19 17.41
CA GLY A 154 17.95 15.54 18.15
C GLY A 154 17.76 15.63 19.66
N ILE A 155 16.95 14.72 20.24
CA ILE A 155 16.69 14.69 21.68
C ILE A 155 17.55 13.64 22.38
N SER A 156 17.62 12.42 21.82
CA SER A 156 18.44 11.35 22.41
C SER A 156 19.87 11.34 21.89
N HIS A 157 20.06 11.66 20.62
CA HIS A 157 21.38 11.80 19.99
C HIS A 157 21.35 12.95 18.99
N PRO A 158 22.47 13.66 18.79
CA PRO A 158 22.58 14.65 17.72
C PRO A 158 22.42 13.99 16.35
N ILE A 159 21.82 14.72 15.40
CA ILE A 159 21.68 14.29 14.00
C ILE A 159 22.71 15.05 13.17
N ASN A 160 23.57 14.35 12.43
CA ASN A 160 24.56 14.98 11.56
C ASN A 160 23.84 15.64 10.35
N PRO A 161 24.01 16.95 10.12
CA PRO A 161 23.43 17.62 8.95
C PRO A 161 23.83 16.98 7.61
N GLU A 162 25.07 16.47 7.50
CA GLU A 162 25.56 15.81 6.28
C GLU A 162 24.70 14.58 5.90
N ASP A 163 24.33 13.77 6.90
CA ASP A 163 23.49 12.57 6.69
C ASP A 163 22.09 12.93 6.14
N THR A 164 21.59 14.13 6.45
CA THR A 164 20.31 14.63 5.93
C THR A 164 20.45 15.37 4.60
N PHE A 165 21.58 16.05 4.39
CA PHE A 165 21.90 16.78 3.16
C PHE A 165 22.04 15.83 1.97
N GLU A 166 22.65 14.65 2.17
CA GLU A 166 22.75 13.61 1.13
C GLU A 166 21.37 13.17 0.60
N ILE A 167 20.35 13.22 1.44
CA ILE A 167 18.99 12.79 1.11
C ILE A 167 18.17 13.94 0.54
N LEU A 168 18.33 15.15 1.08
CA LEU A 168 17.52 16.31 0.73
C LEU A 168 18.35 17.60 0.70
N PRO A 169 19.19 17.80 -0.34
CA PRO A 169 20.14 18.92 -0.39
C PRO A 169 19.50 20.29 -0.62
N ASN A 170 18.21 20.35 -0.97
CA ASN A 170 17.49 21.58 -1.33
C ASN A 170 16.19 21.71 -0.51
N ALA A 171 16.31 21.96 0.79
CA ALA A 171 15.18 22.16 1.68
C ALA A 171 15.41 23.30 2.69
N ALA A 172 14.32 23.84 3.21
CA ALA A 172 14.36 24.70 4.39
C ALA A 172 14.73 23.83 5.61
N GLU A 173 15.78 24.18 6.34
CA GLU A 173 16.28 23.36 7.45
C GLU A 173 15.92 23.96 8.79
N ILE A 174 15.27 23.17 9.65
CA ILE A 174 15.03 23.53 11.06
C ILE A 174 15.69 22.46 11.94
N ASP A 175 16.49 22.91 12.89
CA ASP A 175 17.07 22.07 13.93
C ASP A 175 16.36 22.32 15.24
N ILE A 176 15.87 21.25 15.86
CA ILE A 176 15.32 21.24 17.21
C ILE A 176 16.12 20.21 18.00
N ALA A 177 16.92 20.67 18.96
CA ALA A 177 17.79 19.79 19.73
C ALA A 177 17.87 20.23 21.18
N LEU A 178 18.12 19.27 22.08
CA LEU A 178 18.55 19.59 23.43
C LEU A 178 20.01 20.02 23.43
N GLU A 179 20.39 20.92 24.33
CA GLU A 179 21.80 21.29 24.53
C GLU A 179 22.66 20.09 24.88
N ASN A 180 22.13 19.16 25.69
CA ASN A 180 22.79 17.91 26.05
C ASN A 180 21.89 16.69 25.70
N PRO A 181 21.91 16.18 24.46
CA PRO A 181 21.11 15.02 24.08
C PRO A 181 21.44 13.78 24.92
N ASP A 182 20.40 13.06 25.36
CA ASP A 182 20.52 11.82 26.14
C ASP A 182 19.29 10.92 25.95
N GLU A 183 19.46 9.60 26.01
CA GLU A 183 18.37 8.63 25.80
C GLU A 183 17.23 8.78 26.81
N ASP A 184 17.51 9.27 28.01
CA ASP A 184 16.54 9.57 29.07
C ASP A 184 16.42 11.08 29.33
N ALA A 185 16.80 11.95 28.38
CA ALA A 185 16.76 13.41 28.56
C ALA A 185 15.37 13.98 28.89
N ILE A 186 14.31 13.25 28.56
CA ILE A 186 12.93 13.58 28.91
C ILE A 186 12.61 12.93 30.25
N THR A 187 12.77 13.70 31.31
CA THR A 187 12.69 13.24 32.70
C THR A 187 11.36 13.59 33.37
N THR A 188 10.60 14.55 32.83
CA THR A 188 9.32 15.02 33.40
C THR A 188 8.23 15.18 32.33
N PRO A 189 6.94 15.18 32.71
CA PRO A 189 5.85 15.48 31.78
C PRO A 189 5.94 16.89 31.17
N ASN A 190 6.49 17.87 31.89
CA ASN A 190 6.65 19.23 31.39
C ASN A 190 7.65 19.27 30.23
N SER A 191 8.79 18.58 30.36
CA SER A 191 9.78 18.46 29.28
C SER A 191 9.19 17.82 28.02
N LEU A 192 8.32 16.82 28.20
CA LEU A 192 7.60 16.18 27.09
C LEU A 192 6.69 17.17 26.35
N VAL A 193 5.97 18.00 27.11
CA VAL A 193 5.09 19.04 26.56
C VAL A 193 5.90 20.13 25.84
N GLU A 194 6.99 20.61 26.44
CA GLU A 194 7.83 21.67 25.86
C GLU A 194 8.41 21.27 24.50
N VAL A 195 9.01 20.08 24.40
CA VAL A 195 9.54 19.58 23.13
C VAL A 195 8.41 19.37 22.12
N GLY A 196 7.29 18.79 22.55
CA GLY A 196 6.11 18.62 21.68
C GLY A 196 5.59 19.94 21.12
N MET A 197 5.57 20.99 21.94
CA MET A 197 5.12 22.33 21.53
C MET A 197 6.13 23.00 20.60
N ALA A 198 7.43 22.86 20.83
CA ALA A 198 8.48 23.35 19.92
C ALA A 198 8.33 22.74 18.50
N VAL A 199 8.10 21.43 18.42
CA VAL A 199 7.87 20.75 17.13
C VAL A 199 6.56 21.20 16.48
N LYS A 200 5.49 21.35 17.26
CA LYS A 200 4.21 21.86 16.76
C LYS A 200 4.36 23.26 16.16
N GLU A 201 5.08 24.14 16.84
CA GLU A 201 5.32 25.50 16.39
C GLU A 201 6.12 25.52 15.08
N ALA A 202 7.14 24.66 14.94
CA ALA A 202 7.85 24.50 13.68
C ALA A 202 6.93 24.03 12.54
N PHE A 203 6.04 23.05 12.79
CA PHE A 203 5.04 22.63 11.80
C PHE A 203 4.07 23.76 11.43
N ASP A 204 3.56 24.50 12.42
CA ASP A 204 2.66 25.63 12.21
C ASP A 204 3.32 26.73 11.39
N GLN A 205 4.58 27.08 11.70
CA GLN A 205 5.33 28.10 10.99
C GLN A 205 5.58 27.69 9.54
N LEU A 206 6.04 26.45 9.29
CA LEU A 206 6.25 25.94 7.94
C LEU A 206 4.96 25.89 7.10
N SER A 207 3.81 25.64 7.75
CA SER A 207 2.51 25.53 7.07
C SER A 207 1.85 26.89 6.84
N ASN A 208 2.10 27.87 7.71
CA ASN A 208 1.59 29.24 7.58
C ASN A 208 2.47 30.12 6.67
N ASN A 209 3.71 29.71 6.40
CA ASN A 209 4.58 30.43 5.47
C ASN A 209 4.05 30.28 4.04
N ARG A 210 4.02 31.36 3.25
CA ARG A 210 3.46 31.37 1.87
C ARG A 210 4.41 30.74 0.83
N SER A 211 5.32 29.89 1.30
CA SER A 211 6.14 29.00 0.47
C SER A 211 5.29 27.81 0.01
N ASN A 212 5.55 27.28 -1.20
CA ASN A 212 4.87 26.10 -1.73
C ASN A 212 5.34 24.79 -1.04
N ILE A 213 5.61 24.82 0.27
CA ILE A 213 6.10 23.67 1.04
C ILE A 213 4.95 22.67 1.17
N ASN A 214 5.02 21.59 0.40
CA ASN A 214 4.01 20.54 0.44
C ASN A 214 4.43 19.36 1.33
N ARG A 215 5.71 19.26 1.70
CA ARG A 215 6.25 18.16 2.48
C ARG A 215 7.30 18.62 3.48
N ILE A 216 7.20 18.08 4.69
CA ILE A 216 8.15 18.27 5.78
C ILE A 216 8.81 16.91 6.04
N HIS A 217 10.13 16.86 5.97
CA HIS A 217 10.95 15.68 6.18
C HIS A 217 11.44 15.65 7.62
N LEU A 218 10.87 14.77 8.44
CA LEU A 218 11.18 14.66 9.86
C LEU A 218 12.20 13.55 10.11
N PHE A 219 13.43 13.97 10.41
CA PHE A 219 14.51 13.11 10.89
C PHE A 219 14.53 13.17 12.41
N ALA A 220 14.28 12.05 13.08
CA ALA A 220 14.08 12.05 14.52
C ALA A 220 14.99 11.05 15.23
N SER A 221 15.70 11.55 16.25
CA SER A 221 16.46 10.79 17.22
C SER A 221 15.84 11.04 18.59
N ILE A 222 14.84 10.21 18.92
CA ILE A 222 13.93 10.39 20.05
C ILE A 222 13.48 9.03 20.61
N GLY A 223 12.96 9.01 21.84
CA GLY A 223 12.30 7.83 22.41
C GLY A 223 10.86 7.63 21.93
N CYS A 224 10.31 6.43 22.12
CA CYS A 224 8.96 6.04 21.67
C CYS A 224 7.85 6.97 22.21
N GLY A 225 7.90 7.32 23.50
CA GLY A 225 6.92 8.23 24.11
C GLY A 225 6.93 9.62 23.47
N MET A 226 8.13 10.16 23.20
CA MET A 226 8.27 11.45 22.50
C MET A 226 7.77 11.37 21.05
N ALA A 227 8.05 10.26 20.36
CA ALA A 227 7.58 10.01 19.00
C ALA A 227 6.05 10.01 18.92
N PHE A 228 5.38 9.34 19.86
CA PHE A 228 3.93 9.38 19.99
C PHE A 228 3.43 10.80 20.24
N THR A 229 4.02 11.53 21.19
CA THR A 229 3.68 12.94 21.47
C THR A 229 3.75 13.80 20.20
N ILE A 230 4.82 13.70 19.41
CA ILE A 230 4.96 14.47 18.16
C ILE A 230 3.84 14.13 17.18
N GLY A 231 3.51 12.84 17.05
CA GLY A 231 2.37 12.38 16.25
C GLY A 231 1.09 13.14 16.60
N THR A 232 0.76 13.26 17.90
CA THR A 232 -0.44 13.97 18.37
C THR A 232 -0.47 15.46 17.98
N LYS A 233 0.69 16.06 17.71
CA LYS A 233 0.81 17.47 17.30
C LYS A 233 0.61 17.69 15.81
N ILE A 234 0.57 16.63 15.00
CA ILE A 234 0.34 16.72 13.55
C ILE A 234 -1.15 16.91 13.27
N SER A 235 -1.50 18.08 12.74
CA SER A 235 -2.85 18.43 12.33
C SER A 235 -3.14 17.93 10.91
N PRO A 236 -4.19 17.11 10.70
CA PRO A 236 -4.55 16.60 9.37
C PRO A 236 -5.08 17.69 8.42
N ASN A 237 -5.47 18.85 8.94
CA ASN A 237 -6.06 19.92 8.12
C ASN A 237 -5.09 21.08 7.87
N ILE A 238 -4.10 21.27 8.75
CA ILE A 238 -3.23 22.45 8.73
C ILE A 238 -1.85 22.10 8.18
N HIS A 239 -1.22 21.03 8.68
CA HIS A 239 0.20 20.78 8.44
C HIS A 239 0.45 20.16 7.07
N SER A 240 1.58 20.44 6.43
CA SER A 240 1.99 19.74 5.20
C SER A 240 2.21 18.23 5.42
N TYR A 241 2.38 17.44 4.35
CA TYR A 241 2.67 16.01 4.50
C TYR A 241 3.95 15.80 5.30
N ILE A 242 3.96 14.87 6.25
CA ILE A 242 5.14 14.60 7.10
C ILE A 242 5.78 13.29 6.65
N GLN A 243 6.92 13.37 5.99
CA GLN A 243 7.74 12.19 5.68
C GLN A 243 8.62 11.86 6.88
N THR A 244 8.41 10.70 7.48
CA THR A 244 9.27 10.16 8.55
C THR A 244 10.39 9.30 7.96
N TYR A 245 11.44 9.09 8.77
CA TYR A 245 12.63 8.34 8.39
C TYR A 245 13.04 7.33 9.44
N GLN A 246 13.57 6.20 9.01
CA GLN A 246 14.22 5.20 9.85
C GLN A 246 15.74 5.34 9.74
N TYR A 247 16.41 5.52 10.88
CA TYR A 247 17.87 5.66 10.97
C TYR A 247 18.59 4.32 11.03
N SER A 248 19.74 4.18 10.35
CA SER A 248 20.74 3.11 10.41
C SER A 248 22.15 3.62 10.59
N ARG A 249 22.92 2.95 11.45
CA ARG A 249 24.38 3.17 11.51
C ARG A 249 25.14 2.48 10.37
N THR A 250 24.57 1.45 9.76
CA THR A 250 25.30 0.56 8.83
C THR A 250 24.92 0.73 7.37
N ARG A 251 23.90 1.55 7.08
CA ARG A 251 23.45 1.85 5.70
C ARG A 251 24.01 3.19 5.23
N ASP A 252 24.06 3.32 3.92
CA ASP A 252 24.38 4.54 3.20
C ASP A 252 23.33 4.73 2.08
N PRO A 253 22.48 5.78 2.13
CA PRO A 253 22.42 6.81 3.17
C PRO A 253 21.91 6.25 4.51
N LYS A 254 22.27 6.92 5.61
CA LYS A 254 21.93 6.46 6.98
C LYS A 254 20.43 6.53 7.30
N TYR A 255 19.65 7.34 6.59
CA TYR A 255 18.21 7.44 6.78
C TYR A 255 17.46 6.95 5.55
N THR A 256 16.45 6.11 5.79
CA THR A 256 15.55 5.61 4.75
C THR A 256 14.14 6.14 5.00
N LYS A 257 13.42 6.53 3.95
CA LYS A 257 12.01 6.94 4.06
C LYS A 257 11.19 5.80 4.69
N ALA A 258 10.34 6.14 5.66
CA ALA A 258 9.48 5.17 6.35
C ALA A 258 7.99 5.41 6.05
N LEU A 259 7.35 6.36 6.72
CA LEU A 259 5.93 6.69 6.53
C LEU A 259 5.73 8.12 6.05
N LEU A 260 4.85 8.30 5.05
CA LEU A 260 4.29 9.60 4.69
C LEU A 260 2.96 9.80 5.44
N ILE A 261 3.00 10.57 6.51
CA ILE A 261 1.84 10.90 7.33
C ILE A 261 1.07 12.04 6.65
N LYS A 262 -0.27 12.00 6.72
CA LYS A 262 -1.24 12.84 5.99
C LYS A 262 -1.62 12.35 4.57
N SER A 263 -1.19 11.18 4.12
CA SER A 263 -1.82 10.54 2.95
C SER A 263 -3.33 10.45 3.20
N GLN A 264 -4.15 11.04 2.33
CA GLN A 264 -5.61 10.95 2.42
C GLN A 264 -5.98 9.49 2.67
N LEU A 265 -6.60 9.24 3.82
CA LEU A 265 -7.23 7.97 4.06
C LEU A 265 -8.31 7.81 3.00
N ARG A 266 -8.18 6.76 2.18
CA ARG A 266 -9.38 6.11 1.66
C ARG A 266 -10.17 5.75 2.90
N THR A 267 -11.32 6.39 3.09
CA THR A 267 -12.20 6.12 4.22
C THR A 267 -12.49 4.63 4.21
N GLU A 268 -11.85 3.85 5.10
CA GLU A 268 -12.06 2.41 5.12
C GLU A 268 -13.54 2.17 5.42
N ARG A 269 -14.26 1.65 4.43
CA ARG A 269 -15.67 1.28 4.56
C ARG A 269 -15.76 0.24 5.67
N LYS A 270 -16.54 0.54 6.71
CA LYS A 270 -16.85 -0.44 7.75
C LYS A 270 -17.62 -1.60 7.10
N ILE A 271 -17.05 -2.80 7.16
CA ILE A 271 -17.68 -4.02 6.68
C ILE A 271 -18.78 -4.43 7.66
N GLY A 272 -20.02 -4.47 7.20
CA GLY A 272 -21.19 -4.91 7.97
C GLY A 272 -21.27 -6.43 8.13
N GLU A 273 -22.17 -6.91 8.98
CA GLU A 273 -22.34 -8.35 9.25
C GLU A 273 -22.74 -9.14 8.00
N THR A 274 -23.65 -8.62 7.18
CA THR A 274 -24.06 -9.28 5.93
C THR A 274 -22.91 -9.35 4.91
N GLU A 275 -22.10 -8.29 4.81
CA GLU A 275 -20.91 -8.27 3.95
C GLU A 275 -19.86 -9.27 4.46
N ARG A 276 -19.75 -9.41 5.78
CA ARG A 276 -18.87 -10.38 6.43
C ARG A 276 -19.20 -11.80 6.02
N GLU A 277 -20.49 -12.16 6.02
CA GLU A 277 -20.98 -13.48 5.58
C GLU A 277 -20.66 -13.75 4.11
N ILE A 278 -20.85 -12.74 3.25
CA ILE A 278 -20.51 -12.83 1.83
C ILE A 278 -19.01 -13.09 1.64
N ILE A 279 -18.17 -12.31 2.32
CA ILE A 279 -16.70 -12.45 2.22
C ILE A 279 -16.25 -13.81 2.73
N ASP A 280 -16.76 -14.26 3.87
CA ASP A 280 -16.41 -15.56 4.45
C ASP A 280 -16.83 -16.71 3.51
N ARG A 281 -18.02 -16.61 2.87
CA ARG A 281 -18.46 -17.55 1.83
C ARG A 281 -17.54 -17.52 0.61
N LEU A 282 -17.20 -16.35 0.08
CA LEU A 282 -16.36 -16.22 -1.11
C LEU A 282 -14.96 -16.79 -0.88
N ARG A 283 -14.40 -16.56 0.30
CA ARG A 283 -13.12 -17.13 0.73
C ARG A 283 -13.18 -18.66 0.81
N LEU A 284 -14.27 -19.22 1.34
CA LEU A 284 -14.48 -20.67 1.39
C LEU A 284 -14.54 -21.29 -0.01
N ILE A 285 -15.38 -20.77 -0.91
CA ILE A 285 -15.51 -21.32 -2.26
C ILE A 285 -14.23 -21.13 -3.08
N SER A 286 -13.46 -20.05 -2.83
CA SER A 286 -12.15 -19.82 -3.46
C SER A 286 -11.15 -20.91 -3.04
N ASN A 287 -11.17 -21.27 -1.75
CA ASN A 287 -10.34 -22.36 -1.24
C ASN A 287 -10.74 -23.72 -1.82
N GLU A 288 -12.04 -23.99 -1.91
CA GLU A 288 -12.53 -25.21 -2.54
C GLU A 288 -12.15 -25.29 -4.02
N GLU A 289 -12.25 -24.17 -4.75
CA GLU A 289 -11.84 -24.09 -6.15
C GLU A 289 -10.35 -24.42 -6.32
N LEU A 290 -9.48 -23.81 -5.51
CA LEU A 290 -8.04 -24.08 -5.52
C LEU A 290 -7.74 -25.55 -5.21
N VAL A 291 -8.18 -26.03 -4.06
CA VAL A 291 -7.80 -27.35 -3.54
C VAL A 291 -8.44 -28.49 -4.33
N ASN A 292 -9.70 -28.35 -4.75
CA ASN A 292 -10.45 -29.46 -5.34
C ASN A 292 -10.46 -29.47 -6.86
N LYS A 293 -10.29 -28.31 -7.53
CA LYS A 293 -10.38 -28.23 -8.99
C LYS A 293 -9.08 -27.78 -9.64
N ILE A 294 -8.46 -26.69 -9.18
CA ILE A 294 -7.19 -26.21 -9.74
C ILE A 294 -6.11 -27.28 -9.57
N HIS A 295 -5.98 -27.90 -8.39
CA HIS A 295 -5.01 -28.98 -8.19
C HIS A 295 -5.21 -30.15 -9.17
N LYS A 296 -6.47 -30.57 -9.40
CA LYS A 296 -6.78 -31.63 -10.37
C LYS A 296 -6.46 -31.22 -11.81
N TYR A 297 -6.73 -29.98 -12.17
CA TYR A 297 -6.33 -29.43 -13.46
C TYR A 297 -4.81 -29.47 -13.62
N MET A 298 -4.04 -29.13 -12.58
CA MET A 298 -2.58 -29.19 -12.62
C MET A 298 -2.07 -30.63 -12.82
N ASP A 299 -2.70 -31.63 -12.17
CA ASP A 299 -2.39 -33.04 -12.41
C ASP A 299 -2.67 -33.47 -13.86
N HIS A 300 -3.77 -33.01 -14.45
CA HIS A 300 -4.07 -33.26 -15.86
C HIS A 300 -3.08 -32.54 -16.79
N ASN A 301 -2.79 -31.27 -16.50
CA ASN A 301 -1.88 -30.43 -17.26
C ASN A 301 -0.45 -30.98 -17.26
N GLU A 302 0.02 -31.56 -16.15
CA GLU A 302 1.32 -32.25 -16.08
C GLU A 302 1.43 -33.36 -17.14
N ASN A 303 0.40 -34.21 -17.22
CA ASN A 303 0.38 -35.32 -18.18
C ASN A 303 0.37 -34.82 -19.63
N MET A 304 -0.35 -33.74 -19.90
CA MET A 304 -0.50 -33.16 -21.24
C MET A 304 0.72 -32.35 -21.69
N SER A 305 1.48 -31.80 -20.74
CA SER A 305 2.60 -30.89 -21.00
C SER A 305 3.96 -31.58 -20.96
N ARG A 306 4.05 -32.87 -20.57
CA ARG A 306 5.33 -33.60 -20.57
C ARG A 306 6.03 -33.53 -21.92
N ASN A 307 7.28 -33.06 -21.91
CA ASN A 307 8.13 -32.86 -23.09
C ASN A 307 7.57 -31.86 -24.12
N ARG A 308 6.69 -30.95 -23.70
CA ARG A 308 6.14 -29.87 -24.53
C ARG A 308 6.40 -28.53 -23.86
N ILE A 309 6.31 -27.46 -24.65
CA ILE A 309 6.26 -26.10 -24.10
C ILE A 309 4.91 -25.92 -23.40
N TRP A 310 4.86 -25.15 -22.32
CA TRP A 310 3.68 -25.05 -21.43
C TRP A 310 2.35 -24.80 -22.19
N TYR A 311 2.34 -23.86 -23.14
CA TYR A 311 1.12 -23.51 -23.88
C TYR A 311 0.71 -24.61 -24.88
N GLN A 312 1.62 -25.47 -25.33
CA GLN A 312 1.30 -26.62 -26.18
C GLN A 312 0.64 -27.77 -25.40
N GLY A 313 0.87 -27.83 -24.09
CA GLY A 313 0.12 -28.71 -23.19
C GLY A 313 -1.34 -28.28 -23.02
N ILE A 314 -1.62 -26.99 -23.25
CA ILE A 314 -2.96 -26.39 -23.14
C ILE A 314 -3.66 -26.33 -24.50
N ILE A 315 -2.94 -25.89 -25.53
CA ILE A 315 -3.41 -25.69 -26.91
C ILE A 315 -2.53 -26.50 -27.87
N PRO A 316 -2.75 -27.83 -28.01
CA PRO A 316 -1.87 -28.69 -28.82
C PRO A 316 -1.83 -28.36 -30.31
N ARG A 317 -2.82 -27.64 -30.83
CA ARG A 317 -2.97 -27.28 -32.25
C ARG A 317 -2.60 -25.81 -32.54
N LEU A 318 -1.94 -25.12 -31.60
CA LEU A 318 -1.44 -23.77 -31.85
C LEU A 318 -0.38 -23.80 -32.96
N LYS A 319 -0.44 -22.86 -33.90
CA LYS A 319 0.54 -22.78 -34.98
C LYS A 319 1.95 -22.52 -34.43
N PRO A 320 3.02 -23.17 -34.95
CA PRO A 320 4.38 -23.06 -34.41
C PRO A 320 4.99 -21.66 -34.40
N GLU A 321 4.55 -20.78 -35.31
CA GLU A 321 4.99 -19.39 -35.39
C GLU A 321 4.44 -18.50 -34.26
N ILE A 322 3.35 -18.92 -33.60
CA ILE A 322 2.70 -18.17 -32.52
C ILE A 322 3.37 -18.51 -31.18
N MET A 323 3.62 -17.48 -30.37
CA MET A 323 4.37 -17.54 -29.11
C MET A 323 5.76 -18.14 -29.29
N SER A 324 6.40 -17.85 -30.42
CA SER A 324 7.65 -18.48 -30.82
C SER A 324 8.90 -17.84 -30.21
N GLU A 325 8.77 -16.67 -29.59
CA GLU A 325 9.85 -15.99 -28.88
C GLU A 325 10.22 -16.70 -27.57
N ASP A 326 11.50 -16.69 -27.21
CA ASP A 326 12.00 -17.29 -25.95
C ASP A 326 11.31 -16.67 -24.72
N PHE A 327 10.91 -15.40 -24.84
CA PHE A 327 10.07 -14.71 -23.88
C PHE A 327 8.85 -15.55 -23.45
N TRP A 328 8.17 -16.21 -24.39
CA TRP A 328 7.00 -17.03 -24.11
C TRP A 328 7.34 -18.50 -23.83
N LYS A 329 8.34 -19.05 -24.55
CA LYS A 329 8.71 -20.47 -24.45
C LYS A 329 9.30 -20.85 -23.09
N ASP A 330 10.02 -19.92 -22.47
CA ASP A 330 10.76 -20.17 -21.23
C ASP A 330 9.88 -20.06 -19.97
N LEU A 331 8.59 -19.80 -20.11
CA LEU A 331 7.67 -19.78 -18.97
C LEU A 331 7.41 -21.21 -18.48
N PRO A 332 7.30 -21.40 -17.15
CA PRO A 332 6.96 -22.70 -16.58
C PRO A 332 5.53 -23.10 -16.94
N ALA A 333 5.26 -24.40 -17.00
CA ALA A 333 3.89 -24.89 -16.96
C ALA A 333 3.28 -24.69 -15.57
N LEU A 334 1.95 -24.64 -15.49
CA LEU A 334 1.26 -24.32 -14.24
C LEU A 334 1.60 -25.31 -13.13
N TYR A 335 1.68 -26.60 -13.44
CA TYR A 335 2.03 -27.66 -12.49
C TYR A 335 3.45 -27.52 -11.89
N GLU A 336 4.31 -26.70 -12.49
CA GLU A 336 5.68 -26.45 -12.01
C GLU A 336 5.74 -25.28 -11.00
N THR A 337 4.62 -24.59 -10.77
CA THR A 337 4.47 -23.51 -9.79
C THR A 337 4.16 -24.06 -8.38
N SER A 338 4.12 -23.20 -7.36
CA SER A 338 3.78 -23.60 -5.99
C SER A 338 2.31 -23.99 -5.79
N LEU A 339 1.42 -23.56 -6.71
CA LEU A 339 -0.04 -23.61 -6.53
C LEU A 339 -0.57 -24.99 -6.14
N LYS A 340 0.05 -26.09 -6.58
CA LYS A 340 -0.38 -27.47 -6.29
C LYS A 340 -0.43 -27.80 -4.80
N ASN A 341 0.33 -27.05 -4.01
CA ASN A 341 0.46 -27.25 -2.56
C ASN A 341 -0.15 -26.09 -1.77
N ASP A 342 -0.77 -25.13 -2.44
CA ASP A 342 -1.29 -23.92 -1.82
C ASP A 342 -2.73 -24.10 -1.34
N SER A 343 -3.15 -23.21 -0.44
CA SER A 343 -4.52 -23.06 0.05
C SER A 343 -4.80 -21.59 0.38
N PHE A 344 -6.03 -21.23 0.70
CA PHE A 344 -6.33 -19.91 1.26
C PHE A 344 -6.31 -19.95 2.78
N ASP A 345 -5.87 -18.86 3.40
CA ASP A 345 -6.06 -18.65 4.82
C ASP A 345 -7.51 -18.21 5.10
N LEU A 346 -8.25 -19.02 5.86
CA LEU A 346 -9.66 -18.80 6.16
C LEU A 346 -9.89 -17.91 7.39
N GLU A 347 -8.84 -17.63 8.18
CA GLU A 347 -8.96 -16.97 9.47
C GLU A 347 -8.59 -15.49 9.40
N THR A 348 -7.55 -15.17 8.63
CA THR A 348 -6.99 -13.82 8.53
C THR A 348 -7.83 -12.96 7.61
N LYS A 349 -8.67 -12.12 8.21
CA LYS A 349 -9.69 -11.39 7.45
C LYS A 349 -9.10 -10.16 6.74
N THR A 350 -8.47 -9.25 7.47
CA THR A 350 -8.16 -7.93 6.93
C THR A 350 -6.65 -7.70 6.78
N VAL A 351 -6.17 -7.46 5.56
CA VAL A 351 -4.75 -7.22 5.18
C VAL A 351 -4.65 -6.06 4.18
N ASP A 352 -3.49 -5.68 3.64
CA ASP A 352 -3.42 -4.73 2.50
C ASP A 352 -3.16 -5.51 1.22
N GLY A 353 -4.16 -5.59 0.35
CA GLY A 353 -4.12 -6.40 -0.86
C GLY A 353 -4.04 -7.90 -0.55
N PHE A 354 -2.85 -8.48 -0.67
CA PHE A 354 -2.63 -9.91 -0.43
C PHE A 354 -1.16 -10.22 -0.13
N TYR A 355 -0.91 -11.37 0.49
CA TYR A 355 0.41 -11.97 0.54
C TYR A 355 0.34 -13.50 0.52
N TRP A 356 1.43 -14.13 0.12
CA TRP A 356 1.60 -15.58 0.19
C TRP A 356 2.62 -15.94 1.27
N SER A 357 2.24 -16.81 2.20
CA SER A 357 3.11 -17.26 3.29
C SER A 357 2.81 -18.70 3.66
N LYS A 358 3.85 -19.54 3.74
CA LYS A 358 3.74 -20.96 4.14
C LYS A 358 2.66 -21.73 3.36
N ASN A 359 2.64 -21.57 2.03
CA ASN A 359 1.66 -22.18 1.13
C ASN A 359 0.20 -21.74 1.39
N LYS A 360 0.01 -20.56 1.99
CA LYS A 360 -1.29 -19.96 2.20
C LYS A 360 -1.36 -18.59 1.55
N TRP A 361 -2.41 -18.39 0.75
CA TRP A 361 -2.81 -17.10 0.22
C TRP A 361 -3.67 -16.39 1.26
N VAL A 362 -3.20 -15.21 1.70
CA VAL A 362 -3.97 -14.30 2.55
C VAL A 362 -4.41 -13.14 1.67
N ILE A 363 -5.71 -12.98 1.49
CA ILE A 363 -6.32 -11.93 0.68
C ILE A 363 -7.18 -11.04 1.56
N ASP A 364 -7.15 -9.74 1.28
CA ASP A 364 -7.93 -8.75 2.01
C ASP A 364 -9.44 -8.91 1.80
N ASP A 365 -10.19 -8.57 2.83
CA ASP A 365 -11.65 -8.55 2.81
C ASP A 365 -12.21 -7.55 1.81
N GLY A 366 -11.55 -6.39 1.65
CA GLY A 366 -11.90 -5.37 0.69
C GLY A 366 -11.86 -5.91 -0.74
N PHE A 367 -10.90 -6.79 -1.06
CA PHE A 367 -10.84 -7.44 -2.36
C PHE A 367 -12.07 -8.33 -2.62
N TYR A 368 -12.44 -9.21 -1.67
CA TYR A 368 -13.61 -10.07 -1.82
C TYR A 368 -14.93 -9.29 -1.88
N LEU A 369 -15.06 -8.23 -1.09
CA LEU A 369 -16.25 -7.38 -1.15
C LEU A 369 -16.32 -6.61 -2.47
N SER A 370 -15.18 -6.08 -2.93
CA SER A 370 -15.10 -5.32 -4.17
C SER A 370 -15.38 -6.21 -5.39
N ILE A 371 -14.79 -7.41 -5.44
CA ILE A 371 -15.06 -8.35 -6.54
C ILE A 371 -16.53 -8.77 -6.59
N HIS A 372 -17.17 -8.97 -5.42
CA HIS A 372 -18.59 -9.27 -5.33
C HIS A 372 -19.47 -8.14 -5.87
N ASN A 373 -19.12 -6.89 -5.58
CA ASN A 373 -19.88 -5.72 -6.03
C ASN A 373 -19.73 -5.45 -7.53
N ARG A 374 -18.62 -5.89 -8.14
CA ARG A 374 -18.29 -5.62 -9.55
C ARG A 374 -18.64 -6.76 -10.49
N ILE A 375 -18.66 -7.99 -9.98
CA ILE A 375 -18.90 -9.20 -10.78
C ILE A 375 -20.17 -9.90 -10.27
N GLU A 376 -21.18 -9.96 -11.13
CA GLU A 376 -22.51 -10.45 -10.76
C GLU A 376 -22.56 -11.97 -10.54
N SER A 377 -21.86 -12.75 -11.37
CA SER A 377 -21.98 -14.21 -11.38
C SER A 377 -20.89 -14.87 -10.52
N GLU A 378 -21.28 -15.86 -9.72
CA GLU A 378 -20.31 -16.64 -8.94
C GLU A 378 -19.29 -17.37 -9.83
N GLY A 379 -19.69 -17.78 -11.03
CA GLY A 379 -18.80 -18.41 -12.01
C GLY A 379 -17.69 -17.47 -12.47
N ASP A 380 -18.02 -16.20 -12.71
CA ASP A 380 -17.05 -15.16 -13.09
C ASP A 380 -16.20 -14.73 -11.89
N ILE A 381 -16.74 -14.72 -10.67
CA ILE A 381 -15.94 -14.50 -9.45
C ILE A 381 -14.90 -15.62 -9.30
N LEU A 382 -15.28 -16.89 -9.49
CA LEU A 382 -14.31 -17.98 -9.45
C LEU A 382 -13.30 -17.88 -10.61
N GLN A 383 -13.72 -17.42 -11.80
CA GLN A 383 -12.79 -17.11 -12.90
C GLN A 383 -11.79 -16.02 -12.51
N ALA A 384 -12.24 -14.95 -11.86
CA ALA A 384 -11.37 -13.90 -11.35
C ALA A 384 -10.33 -14.43 -10.34
N ILE A 385 -10.75 -15.31 -9.41
CA ILE A 385 -9.84 -15.95 -8.45
C ILE A 385 -8.81 -16.82 -9.17
N ARG A 386 -9.21 -17.59 -10.19
CA ARG A 386 -8.27 -18.40 -10.98
C ARG A 386 -7.26 -17.53 -11.75
N LEU A 387 -7.73 -16.48 -12.41
CA LEU A 387 -6.88 -15.53 -13.13
C LEU A 387 -5.86 -14.88 -12.19
N PHE A 388 -6.31 -14.43 -11.01
CA PHE A 388 -5.43 -13.92 -9.96
C PHE A 388 -4.36 -14.93 -9.54
N LEU A 389 -4.76 -16.16 -9.20
CA LEU A 389 -3.83 -17.20 -8.75
C LEU A 389 -2.82 -17.57 -9.84
N PHE A 390 -3.25 -17.74 -11.09
CA PHE A 390 -2.36 -18.09 -12.20
C PHE A 390 -1.37 -16.96 -12.51
N HIS A 391 -1.82 -15.71 -12.43
CA HIS A 391 -0.98 -14.53 -12.59
C HIS A 391 0.12 -14.49 -11.50
N GLU A 392 -0.28 -14.56 -10.24
CA GLU A 392 0.65 -14.51 -9.12
C GLU A 392 1.62 -15.70 -9.10
N ALA A 393 1.14 -16.90 -9.44
CA ALA A 393 1.99 -18.09 -9.51
C ALA A 393 3.19 -17.91 -10.47
N LEU A 394 2.99 -17.20 -11.59
CA LEU A 394 4.09 -16.88 -12.49
C LEU A 394 5.06 -15.87 -11.87
N HIS A 395 4.55 -14.83 -11.20
CA HIS A 395 5.37 -13.84 -10.53
C HIS A 395 6.30 -14.47 -9.48
N TYR A 396 5.76 -15.36 -8.65
CA TYR A 396 6.54 -16.07 -7.64
C TYR A 396 7.53 -17.06 -8.27
N LYS A 397 7.12 -17.82 -9.29
CA LYS A 397 7.94 -18.89 -9.86
C LYS A 397 9.04 -18.40 -10.80
N LYS A 398 8.70 -17.51 -11.74
CA LYS A 398 9.58 -17.13 -12.86
C LYS A 398 10.10 -15.70 -12.74
N HIS A 399 9.22 -14.73 -12.48
CA HIS A 399 9.64 -13.32 -12.41
C HIS A 399 10.43 -13.01 -11.15
N LYS A 400 10.36 -13.90 -10.14
CA LYS A 400 10.95 -13.70 -8.80
C LYS A 400 10.48 -12.37 -8.19
N LEU A 401 9.24 -11.99 -8.43
CA LEU A 401 8.61 -10.82 -7.85
C LEU A 401 7.89 -11.27 -6.59
N ASN A 402 8.54 -11.09 -5.43
CA ASN A 402 7.98 -11.38 -4.11
C ASN A 402 8.35 -10.25 -3.15
N SER A 403 7.83 -10.28 -1.92
CA SER A 403 8.06 -9.23 -0.92
C SER A 403 9.54 -8.92 -0.63
N TYR A 404 10.47 -9.83 -0.92
CA TYR A 404 11.91 -9.66 -0.70
C TYR A 404 12.66 -9.04 -1.89
N THR A 405 12.13 -9.12 -3.10
CA THR A 405 12.79 -8.63 -4.34
C THR A 405 12.18 -7.33 -4.88
N VAL A 406 11.07 -6.88 -4.30
CA VAL A 406 10.26 -5.75 -4.76
C VAL A 406 10.71 -4.39 -4.15
N ILE A 407 11.79 -4.38 -3.36
CA ILE A 407 12.36 -3.13 -2.83
C ILE A 407 12.74 -2.22 -4.02
N GLU A 408 12.12 -1.02 -4.09
CA GLU A 408 12.31 0.01 -5.13
C GLU A 408 11.87 -0.32 -6.57
N ILE A 409 11.39 -1.53 -6.86
CA ILE A 409 11.01 -1.89 -8.24
C ILE A 409 9.86 -1.03 -8.80
N GLY A 410 9.08 -0.38 -7.91
CA GLY A 410 8.05 0.59 -8.25
C GLY A 410 8.54 1.76 -9.13
N SER A 411 9.85 2.03 -9.14
CA SER A 411 10.46 3.07 -9.97
C SER A 411 10.60 2.67 -11.45
N PHE A 412 10.32 1.41 -11.78
CA PHE A 412 10.42 0.88 -13.15
C PHE A 412 9.04 0.48 -13.69
N PRO A 413 8.10 1.43 -13.89
CA PRO A 413 6.72 1.13 -14.24
C PRO A 413 6.60 0.34 -15.54
N LYS A 414 7.47 0.59 -16.54
CA LYS A 414 7.45 -0.12 -17.83
C LYS A 414 7.96 -1.57 -17.75
N VAL A 415 8.92 -1.84 -16.86
CA VAL A 415 9.42 -3.20 -16.62
C VAL A 415 8.32 -4.02 -15.94
N LEU A 416 7.72 -3.47 -14.88
CA LEU A 416 6.62 -4.11 -14.18
C LEU A 416 5.38 -4.30 -15.06
N GLU A 417 5.03 -3.31 -15.89
CA GLU A 417 3.95 -3.43 -16.89
C GLU A 417 4.19 -4.60 -17.85
N THR A 418 5.45 -4.85 -18.25
CA THR A 418 5.81 -5.96 -19.14
C THR A 418 5.70 -7.31 -18.41
N ALA A 419 6.16 -7.38 -17.16
CA ALA A 419 6.01 -8.58 -16.34
C ALA A 419 4.54 -8.91 -16.06
N ASP A 420 3.73 -7.89 -15.72
CA ASP A 420 2.29 -8.05 -15.50
C ASP A 420 1.59 -8.55 -16.77
N TYR A 421 1.91 -7.96 -17.93
CA TYR A 421 1.32 -8.36 -19.20
C TYR A 421 1.61 -9.84 -19.52
N GLN A 422 2.84 -10.28 -19.29
CA GLN A 422 3.23 -11.68 -19.47
C GLN A 422 2.46 -12.62 -18.54
N ALA A 423 2.32 -12.24 -17.26
CA ALA A 423 1.57 -12.99 -16.26
C ALA A 423 0.07 -13.03 -16.54
N ASP A 424 -0.50 -11.94 -17.06
CA ASP A 424 -1.90 -11.87 -17.46
C ASP A 424 -2.20 -12.77 -18.68
N VAL A 425 -1.37 -12.72 -19.73
CA VAL A 425 -1.51 -13.62 -20.90
C VAL A 425 -1.37 -15.08 -20.47
N TYR A 426 -0.38 -15.36 -19.62
CA TYR A 426 -0.19 -16.69 -19.02
C TYR A 426 -1.42 -17.16 -18.24
N ALA A 427 -2.02 -16.28 -17.42
CA ALA A 427 -3.21 -16.57 -16.65
C ALA A 427 -4.43 -16.84 -17.55
N ILE A 428 -4.66 -16.00 -18.56
CA ILE A 428 -5.79 -16.13 -19.49
C ILE A 428 -5.70 -17.44 -20.31
N ILE A 429 -4.50 -17.81 -20.77
CA ILE A 429 -4.30 -19.08 -21.50
C ILE A 429 -4.52 -20.29 -20.58
N ASN A 430 -4.03 -20.24 -19.34
CA ASN A 430 -4.30 -21.30 -18.36
C ASN A 430 -5.78 -21.39 -17.98
N GLU A 431 -6.48 -20.26 -17.91
CA GLU A 431 -7.93 -20.22 -17.68
C GLU A 431 -8.70 -20.83 -18.86
N TYR A 432 -8.26 -20.62 -20.10
CA TYR A 432 -8.81 -21.33 -21.28
C TYR A 432 -8.66 -22.84 -21.15
N GLY A 433 -7.45 -23.30 -20.79
CA GLY A 433 -7.17 -24.73 -20.56
C GLY A 433 -8.01 -25.33 -19.45
N TYR A 434 -8.06 -24.64 -18.31
CA TYR A 434 -8.85 -25.02 -17.15
C TYR A 434 -10.33 -25.14 -17.52
N TYR A 435 -10.90 -24.12 -18.17
CA TYR A 435 -12.31 -24.10 -18.53
C TYR A 435 -12.67 -25.25 -19.48
N ALA A 436 -11.88 -25.44 -20.53
CA ALA A 436 -12.09 -26.47 -21.54
C ALA A 436 -12.05 -27.90 -20.96
N GLN A 437 -11.23 -28.13 -19.93
CA GLN A 437 -11.02 -29.45 -19.36
C GLN A 437 -11.88 -29.74 -18.12
N MET A 438 -12.08 -28.74 -17.27
CA MET A 438 -12.70 -28.92 -15.95
C MET A 438 -14.16 -28.49 -15.92
N ILE A 439 -14.58 -27.59 -16.81
CA ILE A 439 -15.92 -27.01 -16.81
C ILE A 439 -16.72 -27.52 -18.01
N LYS A 440 -16.36 -27.11 -19.22
CA LYS A 440 -17.00 -27.55 -20.47
C LYS A 440 -16.20 -27.12 -21.70
N GLU A 441 -16.52 -27.73 -22.84
CA GLU A 441 -15.99 -27.32 -24.14
C GLU A 441 -16.33 -25.85 -24.47
N VAL A 442 -15.35 -25.13 -25.02
CA VAL A 442 -15.49 -23.72 -25.40
C VAL A 442 -16.10 -23.61 -26.80
N ASN A 443 -17.41 -23.39 -26.86
CA ASN A 443 -18.15 -23.31 -28.12
C ASN A 443 -17.84 -22.05 -28.94
N ASN A 444 -17.64 -20.91 -28.27
CA ASN A 444 -17.21 -19.66 -28.89
C ASN A 444 -15.94 -19.17 -28.23
N THR A 445 -14.82 -19.35 -28.93
CA THR A 445 -13.49 -18.97 -28.42
C THR A 445 -13.38 -17.46 -28.23
N LYS A 446 -13.91 -16.65 -29.15
CA LYS A 446 -13.86 -15.20 -29.05
C LYS A 446 -14.56 -14.69 -27.80
N ASP A 447 -15.80 -15.14 -27.58
CA ASP A 447 -16.59 -14.73 -26.41
C ASP A 447 -15.90 -15.13 -25.09
N PHE A 448 -15.26 -16.32 -25.06
CA PHE A 448 -14.50 -16.75 -23.90
C PHE A 448 -13.36 -15.77 -23.57
N PHE A 449 -12.52 -15.43 -24.55
CA PHE A 449 -11.37 -14.54 -24.29
C PHE A 449 -11.80 -13.11 -23.98
N LEU A 450 -12.87 -12.60 -24.62
CA LEU A 450 -13.46 -11.31 -24.26
C LEU A 450 -13.97 -11.32 -22.81
N ASN A 451 -14.67 -12.38 -22.39
CA ASN A 451 -15.12 -12.52 -21.00
C ASN A 451 -13.93 -12.60 -20.03
N ALA A 452 -12.91 -13.41 -20.34
CA ALA A 452 -11.73 -13.55 -19.50
C ALA A 452 -10.98 -12.21 -19.32
N ILE A 453 -10.84 -11.40 -20.37
CA ILE A 453 -10.26 -10.05 -20.28
C ILE A 453 -11.15 -9.14 -19.43
N LYS A 454 -12.47 -9.16 -19.64
CA LYS A 454 -13.41 -8.37 -18.84
C LYS A 454 -13.28 -8.72 -17.37
N VAL A 455 -13.35 -10.00 -17.02
CA VAL A 455 -13.19 -10.50 -15.65
C VAL A 455 -11.82 -10.14 -15.09
N ALA A 456 -10.73 -10.26 -15.86
CA ALA A 456 -9.40 -9.85 -15.44
C ALA A 456 -9.36 -8.35 -15.11
N THR A 457 -9.92 -7.48 -15.96
CA THR A 457 -9.95 -6.03 -15.71
C THR A 457 -10.82 -5.65 -14.51
N GLU A 458 -11.97 -6.31 -14.29
CA GLU A 458 -12.77 -6.09 -13.08
C GLU A 458 -12.07 -6.58 -11.81
N THR A 459 -11.27 -7.65 -11.92
CA THR A 459 -10.41 -8.13 -10.84
C THR A 459 -9.29 -7.13 -10.54
N MET A 460 -8.74 -6.46 -11.55
CA MET A 460 -7.76 -5.39 -11.33
C MET A 460 -8.41 -4.19 -10.63
N TRP A 461 -9.60 -3.78 -11.10
CA TRP A 461 -10.36 -2.71 -10.47
C TRP A 461 -10.70 -3.00 -9.01
N SER A 462 -10.90 -4.26 -8.63
CA SER A 462 -11.24 -4.60 -7.25
C SER A 462 -10.12 -4.27 -6.24
N PHE A 463 -8.87 -4.13 -6.69
CA PHE A 463 -7.74 -3.63 -5.89
C PHE A 463 -7.64 -2.09 -5.84
N ASP A 464 -8.31 -1.40 -6.76
CA ASP A 464 -8.33 0.07 -6.84
C ASP A 464 -9.61 0.65 -6.22
N ASP A 465 -10.71 -0.09 -6.26
CA ASP A 465 -12.04 0.34 -5.82
C ASP A 465 -12.18 0.37 -4.30
N CYS A 466 -12.38 1.58 -3.80
CA CYS A 466 -12.67 1.84 -2.39
C CYS A 466 -14.00 2.56 -2.20
N GLY A 467 -14.92 2.44 -3.18
CA GLY A 467 -16.25 3.04 -3.14
C GLY A 467 -16.28 4.55 -3.37
N VAL A 468 -15.19 5.14 -3.84
CA VAL A 468 -15.07 6.57 -4.18
C VAL A 468 -14.32 6.72 -5.51
N GLU A 469 -14.52 7.86 -6.18
CA GLU A 469 -13.76 8.18 -7.39
C GLU A 469 -12.26 8.26 -7.10
N LEU A 470 -11.45 7.84 -8.08
CA LEU A 470 -10.00 7.95 -8.00
C LEU A 470 -9.56 9.39 -8.27
N GLU A 471 -8.82 9.98 -7.34
CA GLU A 471 -8.14 11.27 -7.55
C GLU A 471 -6.81 11.09 -8.33
N GLU A 472 -6.23 9.90 -8.23
CA GLU A 472 -4.95 9.53 -8.84
C GLU A 472 -4.84 8.04 -9.11
N ILE A 473 -3.94 7.67 -10.00
CA ILE A 473 -3.66 6.28 -10.35
C ILE A 473 -2.17 6.08 -10.63
N GLN A 474 -1.62 4.94 -10.24
CA GLN A 474 -0.24 4.59 -10.60
C GLN A 474 -0.13 4.49 -12.13
N ILE A 475 0.94 5.06 -12.71
CA ILE A 475 1.17 5.04 -14.16
C ILE A 475 1.15 3.59 -14.69
N ARG A 476 1.79 2.66 -13.97
CA ARG A 476 1.77 1.23 -14.29
C ARG A 476 0.35 0.68 -14.42
N ARG A 477 -0.52 0.97 -13.43
CA ARG A 477 -1.91 0.47 -13.40
C ARG A 477 -2.72 1.05 -14.56
N LEU A 478 -2.62 2.37 -14.78
CA LEU A 478 -3.31 3.01 -15.91
C LEU A 478 -2.89 2.39 -17.25
N ASN A 479 -1.59 2.21 -17.48
CA ASN A 479 -1.12 1.60 -18.71
C ASN A 479 -1.64 0.17 -18.87
N ARG A 480 -1.64 -0.64 -17.80
CA ARG A 480 -2.19 -2.00 -17.82
C ARG A 480 -3.67 -2.02 -18.22
N TYR A 481 -4.50 -1.11 -17.70
CA TYR A 481 -5.90 -0.97 -18.14
C TYR A 481 -5.99 -0.61 -19.62
N MET A 482 -5.25 0.40 -20.08
CA MET A 482 -5.26 0.80 -21.50
C MET A 482 -4.84 -0.35 -22.42
N ILE A 483 -3.80 -1.11 -22.05
CA ILE A 483 -3.33 -2.28 -22.79
C ILE A 483 -4.44 -3.33 -22.89
N TRP A 484 -5.13 -3.68 -21.79
CA TRP A 484 -6.15 -4.71 -21.82
C TRP A 484 -7.43 -4.30 -22.54
N TYR A 485 -7.89 -3.05 -22.40
CA TYR A 485 -9.02 -2.56 -23.19
C TYR A 485 -8.68 -2.44 -24.68
N TRP A 486 -7.43 -2.11 -25.03
CA TRP A 486 -6.96 -2.18 -26.40
C TRP A 486 -6.98 -3.61 -26.96
N GLN A 487 -6.46 -4.58 -26.20
CA GLN A 487 -6.49 -5.99 -26.62
C GLN A 487 -7.91 -6.54 -26.73
N PHE A 488 -8.82 -6.13 -25.84
CA PHE A 488 -10.25 -6.44 -25.94
C PHE A 488 -10.80 -5.94 -27.28
N ALA A 489 -10.62 -4.65 -27.59
CA ALA A 489 -11.11 -4.07 -28.84
C ALA A 489 -10.49 -4.74 -30.09
N ARG A 490 -9.21 -5.13 -30.03
CA ARG A 490 -8.56 -5.88 -31.11
C ARG A 490 -9.13 -7.28 -31.28
N ILE A 491 -9.35 -8.03 -30.21
CA ILE A 491 -9.98 -9.36 -30.30
C ILE A 491 -11.40 -9.23 -30.82
N GLU A 492 -12.14 -8.21 -30.38
CA GLU A 492 -13.49 -7.90 -30.85
C GLU A 492 -13.53 -7.63 -32.37
N GLN A 493 -12.51 -6.97 -32.94
CA GLN A 493 -12.48 -6.66 -34.37
C GLN A 493 -11.79 -7.74 -35.24
N GLU A 494 -10.66 -8.29 -34.78
CA GLU A 494 -9.74 -9.13 -35.56
C GLU A 494 -9.73 -10.61 -35.12
N GLY A 495 -10.21 -10.92 -33.91
CA GLY A 495 -10.13 -12.25 -33.29
C GLY A 495 -11.18 -13.23 -33.81
N ASN A 496 -10.92 -13.83 -34.97
CA ASN A 496 -11.85 -14.74 -35.65
C ASN A 496 -11.74 -16.21 -35.21
N ASP A 497 -10.55 -16.63 -34.78
CA ASP A 497 -10.25 -17.99 -34.34
C ASP A 497 -9.18 -17.99 -33.24
N LEU A 498 -8.96 -19.16 -32.61
CA LEU A 498 -8.00 -19.31 -31.52
C LEU A 498 -6.59 -18.85 -31.90
N ASN A 499 -6.09 -19.17 -33.10
CA ASN A 499 -4.75 -18.75 -33.52
C ASN A 499 -4.67 -17.22 -33.65
N SER A 500 -5.67 -16.59 -34.26
CA SER A 500 -5.71 -15.12 -34.38
C SER A 500 -5.77 -14.44 -33.03
N ILE A 501 -6.52 -14.98 -32.06
CA ILE A 501 -6.64 -14.43 -30.71
C ILE A 501 -5.31 -14.55 -29.95
N ILE A 502 -4.67 -15.73 -29.97
CA ILE A 502 -3.37 -15.89 -29.29
C ILE A 502 -2.30 -15.02 -29.97
N SER A 503 -2.35 -14.85 -31.30
CA SER A 503 -1.43 -13.93 -32.01
C SER A 503 -1.62 -12.47 -31.56
N ILE A 504 -2.85 -12.04 -31.24
CA ILE A 504 -3.13 -10.71 -30.68
C ILE A 504 -2.53 -10.58 -29.28
N LEU A 505 -2.72 -11.60 -28.42
CA LEU A 505 -2.22 -11.62 -27.05
C LEU A 505 -0.69 -11.73 -26.95
N GLU A 506 -0.03 -12.36 -27.92
CA GLU A 506 1.43 -12.44 -28.00
C GLU A 506 2.09 -11.05 -28.12
N GLU A 507 1.42 -10.12 -28.81
CA GLU A 507 1.96 -8.80 -29.09
C GLU A 507 1.51 -7.77 -28.05
N LYS A 508 2.39 -7.43 -27.09
CA LYS A 508 2.12 -6.33 -26.15
C LYS A 508 2.14 -4.97 -26.87
N PRO A 509 1.04 -4.19 -26.86
CA PRO A 509 1.07 -2.82 -27.37
C PRO A 509 1.83 -1.90 -26.41
N VAL A 510 2.41 -0.81 -26.92
CA VAL A 510 2.96 0.26 -26.08
C VAL A 510 2.01 1.44 -26.15
N ILE A 511 1.35 1.74 -25.03
CA ILE A 511 0.33 2.80 -24.96
C ILE A 511 0.74 3.82 -23.89
N GLU A 512 0.66 5.10 -24.23
CA GLU A 512 0.94 6.21 -23.32
C GLU A 512 -0.07 7.34 -23.46
N ILE A 513 -0.38 7.98 -22.34
CA ILE A 513 -1.21 9.18 -22.26
C ILE A 513 -0.36 10.39 -21.87
N ASN A 514 -0.57 11.52 -22.55
CA ASN A 514 0.01 12.82 -22.22
C ASN A 514 -1.09 13.80 -21.78
N GLY A 515 -0.68 14.89 -21.11
CA GLY A 515 -1.58 15.96 -20.65
C GLY A 515 -1.99 15.87 -19.16
N LEU A 516 -1.69 14.76 -18.48
CA LEU A 516 -1.85 14.62 -17.02
C LEU A 516 -0.58 15.05 -16.27
N ARG A 517 -0.72 15.74 -15.13
CA ARG A 517 0.42 15.97 -14.23
C ARG A 517 0.76 14.67 -13.50
N THR A 518 2.05 14.48 -13.26
CA THR A 518 2.56 13.33 -12.53
C THR A 518 3.08 13.74 -11.16
N LYS A 519 2.99 12.84 -10.19
CA LYS A 519 3.72 12.93 -8.92
C LYS A 519 4.50 11.64 -8.66
N GLU A 520 5.51 11.75 -7.83
CA GLU A 520 6.25 10.60 -7.30
C GLU A 520 5.93 10.44 -5.80
N GLU A 521 5.59 9.21 -5.42
CA GLU A 521 5.30 8.83 -4.04
C GLU A 521 5.78 7.40 -3.79
N ASN A 522 6.58 7.20 -2.73
CA ASN A 522 7.17 5.90 -2.36
C ASN A 522 7.81 5.17 -3.55
N ASN A 523 8.65 5.90 -4.31
CA ASN A 523 9.36 5.41 -5.49
C ASN A 523 8.42 4.90 -6.60
N ARG A 524 7.16 5.31 -6.60
CA ARG A 524 6.16 5.02 -7.63
C ARG A 524 5.68 6.31 -8.27
N PHE A 525 5.33 6.22 -9.55
CA PHE A 525 4.80 7.35 -10.32
C PHE A 525 3.30 7.24 -10.45
N PHE A 526 2.62 8.37 -10.25
CA PHE A 526 1.17 8.50 -10.33
C PHE A 526 0.77 9.59 -11.30
N TYR A 527 -0.34 9.39 -12.01
CA TYR A 527 -1.07 10.46 -12.66
C TYR A 527 -2.08 11.08 -11.69
N LEU A 528 -2.13 12.41 -11.65
CA LEU A 528 -3.15 13.17 -10.94
C LEU A 528 -4.33 13.39 -11.88
N LEU A 529 -5.43 12.66 -11.67
CA LEU A 529 -6.54 12.55 -12.64
C LEU A 529 -7.31 13.86 -12.81
N GLU A 530 -7.26 14.75 -11.83
CA GLU A 530 -7.87 16.10 -11.88
C GLU A 530 -6.91 17.20 -12.35
N ARG A 531 -5.59 16.94 -12.40
CA ARG A 531 -4.61 17.99 -12.69
C ARG A 531 -4.03 17.83 -14.09
N ARG A 532 -4.33 18.81 -14.94
CA ARG A 532 -3.81 18.88 -16.30
C ARG A 532 -2.47 19.63 -16.37
N LYS A 533 -1.66 19.25 -17.36
CA LYS A 533 -0.57 20.08 -17.88
C LYS A 533 -1.17 21.19 -18.75
N ASP A 534 -0.36 22.16 -19.16
CA ASP A 534 -0.79 23.20 -20.10
C ASP A 534 -0.94 22.66 -21.55
N SER A 535 -0.68 21.37 -21.76
CA SER A 535 -0.87 20.65 -23.02
C SER A 535 -2.21 19.89 -23.04
N PRO A 536 -2.86 19.71 -24.21
CA PRO A 536 -4.07 18.90 -24.33
C PRO A 536 -3.80 17.43 -23.97
N LEU A 537 -4.87 16.69 -23.68
CA LEU A 537 -4.80 15.24 -23.57
C LEU A 537 -4.53 14.61 -24.94
N GLU A 538 -3.56 13.71 -24.97
CA GLU A 538 -3.20 12.94 -26.17
C GLU A 538 -2.94 11.50 -25.76
N LEU A 539 -3.25 10.56 -26.66
CA LEU A 539 -2.92 9.15 -26.53
C LEU A 539 -2.02 8.76 -27.70
N ALA A 540 -0.96 8.04 -27.38
CA ALA A 540 -0.04 7.48 -28.36
C ALA A 540 0.01 5.95 -28.20
N ILE A 541 -0.03 5.25 -29.34
CA ILE A 541 0.05 3.80 -29.43
C ILE A 541 1.16 3.45 -30.41
N PHE A 542 2.14 2.67 -29.97
CA PHE A 542 3.11 2.04 -30.85
C PHE A 542 2.77 0.55 -31.00
N HIS A 543 2.45 0.14 -32.22
CA HIS A 543 1.95 -1.20 -32.55
C HIS A 543 2.31 -1.56 -33.99
N LYS A 544 2.76 -2.80 -34.26
CA LYS A 544 3.22 -3.24 -35.60
C LYS A 544 4.22 -2.27 -36.26
N ASN A 545 5.16 -1.73 -35.48
CA ASN A 545 6.15 -0.73 -35.92
C ASN A 545 5.56 0.60 -36.43
N GLU A 546 4.32 0.91 -36.08
CA GLU A 546 3.65 2.16 -36.44
C GLU A 546 3.32 2.97 -35.18
N LEU A 547 3.51 4.29 -35.24
CA LEU A 547 3.07 5.23 -34.21
C LEU A 547 1.74 5.84 -34.62
N LEU A 548 0.71 5.58 -33.82
CA LEU A 548 -0.58 6.26 -33.86
C LEU A 548 -0.62 7.29 -32.72
N ARG A 549 -0.91 8.55 -33.02
CA ARG A 549 -0.99 9.62 -32.02
C ARG A 549 -2.15 10.53 -32.33
N ASN A 550 -3.07 10.66 -31.39
CA ASN A 550 -4.24 11.51 -31.53
C ASN A 550 -4.45 12.34 -30.26
N GLY A 551 -4.81 13.61 -30.44
CA GLY A 551 -5.34 14.44 -29.37
C GLY A 551 -6.85 14.22 -29.19
N SER A 552 -7.41 14.75 -28.11
CA SER A 552 -8.85 14.63 -27.90
C SER A 552 -9.66 15.31 -29.00
N ALA A 553 -10.67 14.61 -29.51
CA ALA A 553 -11.59 15.08 -30.54
C ALA A 553 -13.02 14.56 -30.29
N LEU A 554 -14.02 15.12 -30.99
CA LEU A 554 -15.44 14.72 -30.81
C LEU A 554 -15.70 13.22 -31.03
N ASN A 555 -14.98 12.59 -31.95
CA ASN A 555 -15.06 11.17 -32.26
C ASN A 555 -14.05 10.31 -31.46
N MET A 556 -13.29 10.93 -30.56
CA MET A 556 -12.26 10.28 -29.75
C MET A 556 -12.03 11.10 -28.47
N PRO A 557 -13.03 11.14 -27.56
CA PRO A 557 -12.97 11.96 -26.36
C PRO A 557 -12.01 11.32 -25.34
N ILE A 558 -10.72 11.68 -25.37
CA ILE A 558 -9.72 11.15 -24.44
C ILE A 558 -10.05 11.51 -22.98
N GLU A 559 -10.85 12.55 -22.76
CA GLU A 559 -11.44 12.87 -21.46
C GLU A 559 -12.30 11.72 -20.92
N ASN A 560 -12.99 10.96 -21.78
CA ASN A 560 -13.76 9.79 -21.34
C ASN A 560 -12.87 8.67 -20.84
N LEU A 561 -11.65 8.52 -21.35
CA LEU A 561 -10.67 7.60 -20.78
C LEU A 561 -10.31 8.01 -19.35
N VAL A 562 -9.99 9.29 -19.14
CA VAL A 562 -9.66 9.80 -17.80
C VAL A 562 -10.84 9.70 -16.85
N ASN A 563 -12.04 10.07 -17.28
CA ASN A 563 -13.27 9.98 -16.49
C ASN A 563 -13.67 8.52 -16.21
N GLY A 564 -13.46 7.63 -17.18
CA GLY A 564 -13.64 6.20 -17.02
C GLY A 564 -12.70 5.64 -15.95
N VAL A 565 -11.44 6.08 -15.92
CA VAL A 565 -10.50 5.70 -14.86
C VAL A 565 -10.93 6.25 -13.50
N LYS A 566 -11.32 7.53 -13.42
CA LYS A 566 -11.79 8.16 -12.17
C LYS A 566 -12.97 7.41 -11.57
N SER A 567 -13.95 7.05 -12.41
CA SER A 567 -15.18 6.36 -12.00
C SER A 567 -15.06 4.83 -12.02
N MET A 568 -13.89 4.30 -12.41
CA MET A 568 -13.64 2.87 -12.61
C MET A 568 -14.67 2.23 -13.56
N ASN A 569 -15.07 2.97 -14.60
CA ASN A 569 -15.99 2.54 -15.64
C ASN A 569 -15.22 2.02 -16.85
N GLY A 570 -15.12 0.71 -16.95
CA GLY A 570 -14.39 0.02 -18.02
C GLY A 570 -14.94 0.26 -19.43
N GLU A 571 -16.26 0.35 -19.58
CA GLU A 571 -16.89 0.59 -20.90
C GLU A 571 -16.52 1.96 -21.46
N MET A 572 -16.44 2.99 -20.61
CA MET A 572 -15.98 4.32 -21.06
C MET A 572 -14.55 4.30 -21.58
N ILE A 573 -13.67 3.49 -20.98
CA ILE A 573 -12.28 3.33 -21.44
C ILE A 573 -12.26 2.52 -22.74
N LEU A 574 -13.05 1.45 -22.79
CA LEU A 574 -13.15 0.56 -23.95
C LEU A 574 -13.68 1.29 -25.20
N ASP A 575 -14.67 2.17 -25.07
CA ASP A 575 -15.22 2.96 -26.18
C ASP A 575 -14.17 3.88 -26.82
N VAL A 576 -13.28 4.45 -25.99
CA VAL A 576 -12.12 5.21 -26.49
C VAL A 576 -11.17 4.27 -27.24
N MET A 577 -10.85 3.10 -26.69
CA MET A 577 -9.96 2.14 -27.34
C MET A 577 -10.52 1.61 -28.67
N ARG A 578 -11.81 1.28 -28.75
CA ARG A 578 -12.50 0.88 -30.00
C ARG A 578 -12.34 1.92 -31.10
N SER A 579 -12.45 3.20 -30.73
CA SER A 579 -12.28 4.32 -31.65
C SER A 579 -10.86 4.41 -32.22
N PHE A 580 -9.84 4.01 -31.45
CA PHE A 580 -8.45 3.94 -31.95
C PHE A 580 -8.20 2.71 -32.83
N VAL A 581 -8.76 1.54 -32.50
CA VAL A 581 -8.57 0.33 -33.33
C VAL A 581 -9.24 0.53 -34.70
N SER A 582 -10.42 1.18 -34.74
CA SER A 582 -11.19 1.43 -35.96
C SER A 582 -10.58 2.47 -36.92
N GLN A 583 -9.49 3.15 -36.55
CA GLN A 583 -8.76 4.06 -37.45
C GLN A 583 -7.77 3.33 -38.37
N LYS A 584 -7.53 2.04 -38.14
CA LYS A 584 -6.89 1.13 -39.09
C LYS A 584 -7.91 0.53 -40.04
#